data_AF-R6AVL2-F1
#
_entry.id   AF-R6AVL2-F1
#
_cell.length_a   1.000
_cell.length_b   1.000
_cell.length_c   1.000
_cell.angle_alpha   90.00
_cell.angle_beta   90.00
_cell.angle_gamma   90.00
#
_symmetry.space_group_name_H-M   'P 1'
#
loop_
_entity.id
_entity.type
_entity.pdbx_description
1 polymer ?
#
loop_
_entity_poly.entity_id
_entity_poly.type
_entity_poly.pdbx_seq_one_letter_code
_entity_poly.pdbx_strand_id
1 'polypeptide(L)'
;MELVTPILHYDDIETLQHIVRALRKAGAKVNDSCGIHVHVGAGKFDARHLRNLVNIVNSKEDLIYDALGVLQCRADRYCKKIYPEFLMEVNAPSQPMESREDIIDTWYESQGESWNRNDHYNDTRYHGLNLHAVDTKGTVEFRVFNSTLHAGKVKAYIQFCMAVVSQALAQKSASPTKTTTTNPKYTFRTWLLRLGLIGEEYATCRKWMLEKLEGDSAFRDARRLQRA
;
A
#
# COMPACT_ATOMS: atom_id res chain seq x y z
N MET A 1 4.83 -22.06 6.94
CA MET A 1 6.17 -21.56 6.57
C MET A 1 6.02 -20.11 6.15
N GLU A 2 6.87 -19.23 6.66
CA GLU A 2 7.01 -17.86 6.17
C GLU A 2 8.33 -17.78 5.39
N LEU A 3 8.30 -17.15 4.21
CA LEU A 3 9.51 -16.83 3.45
C LEU A 3 9.81 -15.34 3.66
N VAL A 4 10.96 -15.05 4.26
CA VAL A 4 11.47 -13.69 4.42
C VAL A 4 12.68 -13.53 3.50
N THR A 5 12.70 -12.47 2.70
CA THR A 5 13.82 -12.17 1.82
C THR A 5 14.86 -11.33 2.55
N PRO A 6 16.13 -11.31 2.10
CA PRO A 6 17.02 -10.20 2.42
C PRO A 6 16.46 -8.89 1.82
N ILE A 7 17.13 -7.77 2.08
CA ILE A 7 16.84 -6.51 1.39
C ILE A 7 17.05 -6.75 -0.11
N LEU A 8 15.99 -6.47 -0.89
CA LEU A 8 16.00 -6.61 -2.34
C LEU A 8 16.20 -5.25 -3.01
N HIS A 9 16.93 -5.25 -4.11
CA HIS A 9 16.99 -4.16 -5.08
C HIS A 9 16.07 -4.45 -6.27
N TYR A 10 15.85 -3.46 -7.12
CA TYR A 10 14.94 -3.62 -8.26
C TYR A 10 15.38 -4.75 -9.21
N ASP A 11 16.70 -4.90 -9.39
CA ASP A 11 17.29 -5.94 -10.25
C ASP A 11 17.06 -7.36 -9.69
N ASP A 12 16.75 -7.50 -8.40
CA ASP A 12 16.47 -8.79 -7.77
C ASP A 12 15.05 -9.31 -8.07
N ILE A 13 14.18 -8.50 -8.69
CA ILE A 13 12.79 -8.88 -8.98
C ILE A 13 12.71 -10.18 -9.79
N GLU A 14 13.59 -10.36 -10.78
CA GLU A 14 13.58 -11.58 -11.60
C GLU A 14 13.93 -12.82 -10.76
N THR A 15 14.95 -12.72 -9.92
CA THR A 15 15.35 -13.77 -8.97
C THR A 15 14.21 -14.12 -8.01
N LEU A 16 13.55 -13.10 -7.42
CA LEU A 16 12.37 -13.32 -6.57
C LEU A 16 11.26 -14.04 -7.32
N GLN A 17 10.99 -13.66 -8.57
CA GLN A 17 10.00 -14.35 -9.39
C GLN A 17 10.36 -15.82 -9.63
N HIS A 18 11.63 -16.16 -9.85
CA HIS A 18 12.09 -17.55 -9.92
C HIS A 18 11.85 -18.31 -8.62
N ILE A 19 12.13 -17.70 -7.46
CA ILE A 19 11.87 -18.31 -6.15
C ILE A 19 10.37 -18.59 -5.95
N VAL A 20 9.49 -17.63 -6.25
CA VAL A 20 8.04 -17.82 -6.12
C VAL A 20 7.54 -18.95 -7.03
N ARG A 21 8.07 -19.05 -8.27
CA ARG A 21 7.75 -20.15 -9.19
C ARG A 21 8.26 -21.49 -8.66
N ALA A 22 9.46 -21.53 -8.07
CA ALA A 22 10.03 -22.74 -7.47
C ALA A 22 9.19 -23.23 -6.28
N LEU A 23 8.77 -22.34 -5.38
CA LEU A 23 7.85 -22.67 -4.28
C LEU A 23 6.55 -23.29 -4.80
N ARG A 24 5.95 -22.67 -5.83
CA ARG A 24 4.75 -23.21 -6.46
C ARG A 24 4.98 -24.60 -7.06
N LYS A 25 6.11 -24.81 -7.73
CA LYS A 25 6.49 -26.10 -8.33
C LYS A 25 6.74 -27.19 -7.26
N ALA A 26 7.25 -26.79 -6.10
CA ALA A 26 7.46 -27.66 -4.95
C ALA A 26 6.16 -28.00 -4.18
N GLY A 27 5.00 -27.51 -4.63
CA GLY A 27 3.71 -27.83 -4.03
C GLY A 27 3.29 -26.91 -2.87
N ALA A 28 3.92 -25.73 -2.72
CA ALA A 28 3.47 -24.74 -1.75
C ALA A 28 2.00 -24.36 -1.99
N LYS A 29 1.28 -24.07 -0.90
CA LYS A 29 -0.12 -23.65 -0.91
C LYS A 29 -0.28 -22.40 -0.06
N VAL A 30 -1.27 -21.58 -0.39
CA VAL A 30 -1.65 -20.38 0.35
C VAL A 30 -3.14 -20.47 0.68
N ASN A 31 -3.53 -19.92 1.82
CA ASN A 31 -4.92 -19.85 2.28
C ASN A 31 -5.23 -18.43 2.80
N ASP A 32 -6.40 -18.26 3.40
CA ASP A 32 -6.90 -17.01 3.98
C ASP A 32 -6.10 -16.49 5.18
N SER A 33 -5.40 -17.36 5.90
CA SER A 33 -4.44 -16.97 6.96
C SER A 33 -3.07 -16.52 6.43
N CYS A 34 -2.82 -16.63 5.12
CA CYS A 34 -1.57 -16.18 4.49
C CYS A 34 -1.69 -14.73 4.00
N GLY A 35 -0.63 -13.93 4.20
CA GLY A 35 -0.50 -12.58 3.65
C GLY A 35 0.84 -12.37 2.94
N ILE A 36 0.98 -11.25 2.22
CA ILE A 36 2.27 -10.75 1.75
C ILE A 36 2.46 -9.35 2.35
N HIS A 37 3.62 -9.12 2.96
CA HIS A 37 4.00 -7.79 3.42
C HIS A 37 5.16 -7.29 2.56
N VAL A 38 5.05 -6.04 2.10
CA VAL A 38 6.13 -5.37 1.36
C VAL A 38 6.68 -4.26 2.24
N HIS A 39 7.96 -4.37 2.59
CA HIS A 39 8.70 -3.34 3.32
C HIS A 39 9.47 -2.48 2.32
N VAL A 40 9.34 -1.15 2.42
CA VAL A 40 10.12 -0.19 1.63
C VAL A 40 10.95 0.68 2.58
N GLY A 41 12.25 0.81 2.30
CA GLY A 41 13.18 1.56 3.12
C GLY A 41 12.72 3.00 3.37
N ALA A 42 12.65 3.41 4.64
CA ALA A 42 12.19 4.71 5.07
C ALA A 42 13.35 5.69 5.37
N GLY A 43 14.60 5.33 5.05
CA GLY A 43 15.78 6.15 5.38
C GLY A 43 15.80 7.57 4.77
N LYS A 44 14.98 7.84 3.75
CA LYS A 44 14.82 9.17 3.13
C LYS A 44 13.59 9.94 3.64
N PHE A 45 12.82 9.36 4.54
CA PHE A 45 11.56 9.96 4.99
C PHE A 45 11.80 10.97 6.12
N ASP A 46 11.10 12.09 6.02
CA ASP A 46 10.91 13.08 7.07
C ASP A 46 9.40 13.15 7.41
N ALA A 47 9.01 14.06 8.31
CA ALA A 47 7.60 14.26 8.69
C ALA A 47 6.68 14.47 7.48
N ARG A 48 7.13 15.29 6.51
CA ARG A 48 6.37 15.61 5.29
C ARG A 48 6.20 14.37 4.43
N HIS A 49 7.25 13.59 4.21
CA HIS A 49 7.18 12.38 3.39
C HIS A 49 6.23 11.34 3.99
N LEU A 50 6.28 11.13 5.31
CA LEU A 50 5.36 10.21 5.99
C LEU A 50 3.92 10.71 5.92
N ARG A 51 3.66 11.98 6.21
CA ARG A 51 2.33 12.59 6.08
C ARG A 51 1.79 12.47 4.65
N ASN A 52 2.63 12.72 3.64
CA ASN A 52 2.24 12.55 2.25
C ASN A 52 1.87 11.10 1.93
N LEU A 53 2.67 10.13 2.40
CA LEU A 53 2.39 8.72 2.18
C LEU A 53 1.04 8.32 2.79
N VAL A 54 0.81 8.70 4.05
CA VAL A 54 -0.46 8.48 4.75
C VAL A 54 -1.62 9.09 3.97
N ASN A 55 -1.50 10.35 3.55
CA ASN A 55 -2.56 11.05 2.82
C ASN A 55 -2.83 10.42 1.44
N ILE A 56 -1.79 10.08 0.68
CA ILE A 56 -1.91 9.42 -0.62
C ILE A 56 -2.64 8.09 -0.45
N VAL A 57 -2.19 7.25 0.49
CA VAL A 57 -2.80 5.95 0.75
C VAL A 57 -4.25 6.16 1.18
N ASN A 58 -4.53 7.00 2.19
CA ASN A 58 -5.89 7.27 2.66
C ASN A 58 -6.83 7.71 1.53
N SER A 59 -6.36 8.65 0.68
CA SER A 59 -7.16 9.18 -0.43
C SER A 59 -7.61 8.11 -1.43
N LYS A 60 -6.87 6.99 -1.54
CA LYS A 60 -7.13 5.89 -2.47
C LYS A 60 -7.43 4.57 -1.78
N GLU A 61 -7.49 4.54 -0.46
CA GLU A 61 -7.46 3.30 0.32
C GLU A 61 -8.63 2.39 -0.02
N ASP A 62 -9.84 2.92 -0.21
CA ASP A 62 -10.99 2.07 -0.58
C ASP A 62 -10.76 1.41 -1.94
N LEU A 63 -10.26 2.17 -2.93
CA LEU A 63 -9.91 1.63 -4.25
C LEU A 63 -8.75 0.62 -4.20
N ILE A 64 -7.78 0.80 -3.28
CA ILE A 64 -6.68 -0.15 -3.08
C ILE A 64 -7.24 -1.48 -2.55
N TYR A 65 -8.14 -1.43 -1.57
CA TYR A 65 -8.74 -2.62 -0.97
C TYR A 65 -9.62 -3.36 -1.98
N ASP A 66 -10.40 -2.62 -2.78
CA ASP A 66 -11.22 -3.17 -3.86
C ASP A 66 -10.34 -3.81 -4.95
N ALA A 67 -9.28 -3.11 -5.39
CA ALA A 67 -8.35 -3.59 -6.42
C ALA A 67 -7.66 -4.90 -6.01
N LEU A 68 -7.32 -5.03 -4.73
CA LEU A 68 -6.70 -6.23 -4.19
C LEU A 68 -7.73 -7.31 -3.83
N GLY A 69 -9.01 -6.96 -3.77
CA GLY A 69 -10.11 -7.81 -3.30
C GLY A 69 -9.82 -8.30 -1.88
N VAL A 70 -9.54 -7.38 -0.98
CA VAL A 70 -9.31 -7.67 0.45
C VAL A 70 -10.63 -8.10 1.08
N LEU A 71 -10.64 -9.26 1.72
CA LEU A 71 -11.82 -9.72 2.46
C LEU A 71 -12.05 -8.82 3.68
N GLN A 72 -13.32 -8.52 3.98
CA GLN A 72 -13.68 -7.66 5.12
C GLN A 72 -13.07 -8.15 6.43
N CYS A 73 -13.11 -9.47 6.70
CA CYS A 73 -12.49 -10.05 7.90
C CYS A 73 -10.97 -9.79 8.00
N ARG A 74 -10.25 -9.69 6.87
CA ARG A 74 -8.83 -9.31 6.85
C ARG A 74 -8.66 -7.82 7.07
N ALA A 75 -9.52 -7.00 6.47
CA ALA A 75 -9.52 -5.56 6.69
C ALA A 75 -9.76 -5.25 8.17
N ASP A 76 -10.68 -5.94 8.84
CA ASP A 76 -11.02 -5.65 10.24
C ASP A 76 -9.94 -6.10 11.23
N ARG A 77 -9.13 -7.12 10.87
CA ARG A 77 -8.23 -7.79 11.83
C ARG A 77 -6.74 -7.64 11.51
N TYR A 78 -6.35 -7.75 10.25
CA TYR A 78 -4.95 -7.93 9.86
C TYR A 78 -4.38 -6.74 9.09
N CYS A 79 -5.24 -5.98 8.41
CA CYS A 79 -4.86 -4.83 7.59
C CYS A 79 -5.96 -3.78 7.67
N LYS A 80 -6.19 -3.22 8.86
CA LYS A 80 -7.11 -2.12 9.11
C LYS A 80 -6.77 -0.92 8.24
N LYS A 81 -7.82 -0.19 7.88
CA LYS A 81 -7.67 1.11 7.23
C LYS A 81 -7.00 2.10 8.17
N ILE A 82 -6.46 3.19 7.62
CA ILE A 82 -5.84 4.26 8.41
C ILE A 82 -6.87 4.80 9.40
N TYR A 83 -6.45 4.95 10.66
CA TYR A 83 -7.33 5.38 11.74
C TYR A 83 -7.72 6.86 11.54
N PRO A 84 -9.02 7.22 11.57
CA PRO A 84 -9.46 8.60 11.32
C PRO A 84 -8.84 9.63 12.25
N GLU A 85 -8.65 9.29 13.51
CA GLU A 85 -8.09 10.12 14.57
C GLU A 85 -6.62 10.44 14.27
N PHE A 86 -5.83 9.41 13.94
CA PHE A 86 -4.46 9.58 13.45
C PHE A 86 -4.40 10.52 12.25
N LEU A 87 -5.28 10.30 11.26
CA LEU A 87 -5.31 11.12 10.04
C LEU A 87 -5.65 12.58 10.34
N MET A 88 -6.55 12.82 11.29
CA MET A 88 -6.93 14.16 11.73
C MET A 88 -5.75 14.86 12.40
N GLU A 89 -5.07 14.18 13.33
CA GLU A 89 -3.94 14.71 14.10
C GLU A 89 -2.75 15.07 13.19
N VAL A 90 -2.32 14.16 12.30
CA VAL A 90 -1.17 14.43 11.41
C VAL A 90 -1.43 15.54 10.38
N ASN A 91 -2.68 15.89 10.14
CA ASN A 91 -3.08 16.97 9.24
C ASN A 91 -3.61 18.21 9.98
N ALA A 92 -3.60 18.23 11.31
CA ALA A 92 -4.14 19.33 12.10
C ALA A 92 -3.27 20.59 11.94
N PRO A 93 -3.82 21.72 11.44
CA PRO A 93 -3.04 22.96 11.30
C PRO A 93 -2.53 23.52 12.64
N SER A 94 -3.21 23.17 13.74
CA SER A 94 -2.87 23.59 15.10
C SER A 94 -1.64 22.87 15.67
N GLN A 95 -1.25 21.73 15.11
CA GLN A 95 -0.11 20.93 15.57
C GLN A 95 0.71 20.46 14.36
N PRO A 96 1.58 21.32 13.82
CA PRO A 96 2.47 20.94 12.73
C PRO A 96 3.41 19.80 13.16
N MET A 97 3.54 18.81 12.28
CA MET A 97 4.48 17.70 12.44
C MET A 97 5.85 18.16 11.92
N GLU A 98 6.81 18.34 12.83
CA GLU A 98 8.13 18.91 12.56
C GLU A 98 9.17 17.80 12.30
N SER A 99 9.00 16.65 12.93
CA SER A 99 9.93 15.53 12.86
C SER A 99 9.26 14.24 12.38
N ARG A 100 10.10 13.29 11.95
CA ARG A 100 9.63 11.94 11.63
C ARG A 100 9.02 11.30 12.87
N GLU A 101 9.64 11.54 14.02
CA GLU A 101 9.26 11.02 15.32
C GLU A 101 7.86 11.52 15.70
N ASP A 102 7.52 12.79 15.45
CA ASP A 102 6.17 13.32 15.75
C ASP A 102 5.06 12.52 15.07
N ILE A 103 5.25 12.13 13.80
CA ILE A 103 4.28 11.30 13.07
C ILE A 103 4.16 9.91 13.69
N ILE A 104 5.28 9.33 14.11
CA ILE A 104 5.29 7.99 14.68
C ILE A 104 4.73 7.99 16.10
N ASP A 105 5.01 9.01 16.89
CA ASP A 105 4.43 9.24 18.21
C ASP A 105 2.91 9.33 18.10
N THR A 106 2.43 10.16 17.16
CA THR A 106 1.01 10.28 16.81
C THR A 106 0.41 8.93 16.38
N TRP A 107 1.16 8.11 15.63
CA TRP A 107 0.70 6.77 15.22
C TRP A 107 0.39 5.86 16.41
N TYR A 108 1.21 5.90 17.47
CA TYR A 108 0.96 5.11 18.68
C TYR A 108 -0.09 5.75 19.59
N GLU A 109 -0.01 7.06 19.82
CA GLU A 109 -0.90 7.79 20.73
C GLU A 109 -2.36 7.75 20.30
N SER A 110 -2.62 7.97 19.00
CA SER A 110 -3.97 7.89 18.42
C SER A 110 -4.62 6.52 18.56
N GLN A 111 -3.85 5.48 18.89
CA GLN A 111 -4.32 4.11 19.06
C GLN A 111 -4.23 3.63 20.52
N GLY A 112 -3.82 4.50 21.46
CA GLY A 112 -3.69 4.17 22.88
C GLY A 112 -2.48 3.28 23.23
N GLU A 113 -1.49 3.19 22.34
CA GLU A 113 -0.38 2.22 22.41
C GLU A 113 0.99 2.87 22.66
N SER A 114 1.01 4.07 23.29
CA SER A 114 2.23 4.86 23.49
C SER A 114 3.29 4.19 24.36
N TRP A 115 2.92 3.22 25.22
CA TRP A 115 3.81 2.56 26.18
C TRP A 115 4.52 1.30 25.62
N ASN A 116 4.01 0.70 24.54
CA ASN A 116 4.46 -0.61 24.03
C ASN A 116 5.14 -0.52 22.66
N ARG A 117 5.81 0.61 22.33
CA ARG A 117 6.39 0.85 20.99
C ARG A 117 7.43 -0.18 20.57
N ASN A 118 8.18 -0.73 21.54
CA ASN A 118 9.24 -1.70 21.29
C ASN A 118 8.73 -3.14 21.14
N ASP A 119 7.44 -3.38 21.36
CA ASP A 119 6.90 -4.73 21.31
C ASP A 119 6.75 -5.23 19.89
N HIS A 120 7.36 -6.38 19.61
CA HIS A 120 7.18 -7.07 18.35
C HIS A 120 5.72 -7.52 18.12
N TYR A 121 4.81 -7.46 19.11
CA TYR A 121 3.40 -7.78 18.91
C TYR A 121 2.48 -6.59 19.26
N ASN A 122 2.91 -5.36 18.95
CA ASN A 122 2.10 -4.16 19.15
C ASN A 122 0.91 -4.09 18.17
N ASP A 123 -0.30 -3.82 18.67
CA ASP A 123 -1.54 -3.83 17.88
C ASP A 123 -1.61 -2.77 16.76
N THR A 124 -0.82 -1.70 16.87
CA THR A 124 -0.72 -0.66 15.83
C THR A 124 -0.12 -1.16 14.52
N ARG A 125 0.40 -2.39 14.50
CA ARG A 125 0.92 -3.04 13.28
C ARG A 125 -0.17 -3.50 12.31
N TYR A 126 -1.40 -3.63 12.77
CA TYR A 126 -2.47 -4.27 12.00
C TYR A 126 -3.18 -3.32 11.02
N HIS A 127 -2.41 -2.53 10.26
CA HIS A 127 -2.91 -1.61 9.24
C HIS A 127 -2.40 -1.94 7.84
N GLY A 128 -3.20 -1.63 6.81
CA GLY A 128 -2.83 -1.83 5.40
C GLY A 128 -1.56 -1.09 5.01
N LEU A 129 -1.41 0.14 5.51
CA LEU A 129 -0.15 0.86 5.64
C LEU A 129 0.22 0.88 7.13
N ASN A 130 1.34 0.26 7.48
CA ASN A 130 1.81 0.14 8.86
C ASN A 130 3.06 1.03 9.06
N LEU A 131 2.96 1.98 10.00
CA LEU A 131 4.07 2.85 10.38
C LEU A 131 4.87 2.36 11.60
N HIS A 132 4.40 1.36 12.36
CA HIS A 132 5.21 0.73 13.42
C HIS A 132 6.52 0.12 12.88
N ALA A 133 6.53 -0.31 11.61
CA ALA A 133 7.73 -0.79 10.93
C ALA A 133 8.83 0.29 10.74
N VAL A 134 8.46 1.57 10.88
CA VAL A 134 9.39 2.69 10.73
C VAL A 134 10.38 2.70 11.89
N ASP A 135 9.92 2.48 13.11
CA ASP A 135 10.78 2.41 14.30
C ASP A 135 11.49 1.07 14.42
N THR A 136 10.76 -0.02 14.20
CA THR A 136 11.28 -1.37 14.46
C THR A 136 12.19 -1.90 13.36
N LYS A 137 12.02 -1.43 12.12
CA LYS A 137 12.73 -1.94 10.93
C LYS A 137 13.34 -0.86 10.05
N GLY A 138 13.05 0.43 10.29
CA GLY A 138 13.49 1.51 9.39
C GLY A 138 12.76 1.50 8.04
N THR A 139 11.54 0.95 7.97
CA THR A 139 10.77 0.78 6.73
C THR A 139 9.32 1.19 6.90
N VAL A 140 8.64 1.61 5.84
CA VAL A 140 7.17 1.58 5.82
C VAL A 140 6.71 0.21 5.32
N GLU A 141 5.66 -0.34 5.93
CA GLU A 141 5.17 -1.68 5.59
C GLU A 141 3.78 -1.62 4.96
N PHE A 142 3.60 -2.31 3.84
CA PHE A 142 2.30 -2.52 3.21
C PHE A 142 1.83 -3.96 3.48
N ARG A 143 0.75 -4.11 4.23
CA ARG A 143 0.21 -5.41 4.70
C ARG A 143 -1.10 -5.81 4.02
N VAL A 144 -1.58 -4.98 3.10
CA VAL A 144 -2.89 -5.11 2.44
C VAL A 144 -2.97 -6.31 1.47
N PHE A 145 -1.84 -6.85 1.01
CA PHE A 145 -1.83 -7.86 -0.06
C PHE A 145 -2.32 -9.23 0.39
N ASN A 146 -3.22 -9.81 -0.40
CA ASN A 146 -3.59 -11.23 -0.31
C ASN A 146 -2.40 -12.09 -0.75
N SER A 147 -2.18 -13.22 -0.06
CA SER A 147 -1.12 -14.15 -0.44
C SER A 147 -1.36 -14.77 -1.81
N THR A 148 -0.27 -15.05 -2.53
CA THR A 148 -0.30 -15.65 -3.86
C THR A 148 1.04 -16.27 -4.21
N LEU A 149 1.01 -17.37 -4.96
CA LEU A 149 2.20 -17.99 -5.58
C LEU A 149 2.33 -17.59 -7.05
N HIS A 150 1.66 -16.52 -7.49
CA HIS A 150 1.79 -15.97 -8.83
C HIS A 150 2.90 -14.91 -8.85
N ALA A 151 4.07 -15.27 -9.38
CA ALA A 151 5.24 -14.39 -9.44
C ALA A 151 4.98 -13.00 -10.06
N GLY A 152 4.12 -12.92 -11.07
CA GLY A 152 3.71 -11.63 -11.67
C GLY A 152 2.86 -10.75 -10.75
N LYS A 153 2.08 -11.33 -9.82
CA LYS A 153 1.30 -10.57 -8.83
C LYS A 153 2.22 -10.05 -7.73
N VAL A 154 3.16 -10.88 -7.28
CA VAL A 154 4.20 -10.46 -6.31
C VAL A 154 5.03 -9.29 -6.86
N LYS A 155 5.50 -9.38 -8.12
CA LYS A 155 6.17 -8.24 -8.81
C LYS A 155 5.29 -7.00 -8.84
N ALA A 156 4.01 -7.14 -9.20
CA ALA A 156 3.06 -6.02 -9.24
C ALA A 156 2.89 -5.33 -7.88
N TYR A 157 2.80 -6.09 -6.79
CA TYR A 157 2.67 -5.54 -5.44
C TYR A 157 3.91 -4.72 -5.04
N ILE A 158 5.10 -5.22 -5.33
CA ILE A 158 6.37 -4.51 -5.07
C ILE A 158 6.44 -3.22 -5.90
N GLN A 159 6.18 -3.30 -7.21
CA GLN A 159 6.18 -2.13 -8.10
C GLN A 159 5.16 -1.08 -7.63
N PHE A 160 3.96 -1.50 -7.22
CA PHE A 160 2.94 -0.60 -6.68
C PHE A 160 3.40 0.12 -5.42
N CYS A 161 3.94 -0.60 -4.42
CA CYS A 161 4.48 0.00 -3.20
C CYS A 161 5.59 1.01 -3.48
N MET A 162 6.54 0.64 -4.35
CA MET A 162 7.64 1.51 -4.75
C MET A 162 7.14 2.79 -5.43
N ALA A 163 6.13 2.68 -6.29
CA ALA A 163 5.56 3.82 -7.00
C ALA A 163 4.80 4.77 -6.05
N VAL A 164 4.02 4.24 -5.10
CA VAL A 164 3.32 5.03 -4.08
C VAL A 164 4.33 5.76 -3.17
N VAL A 165 5.38 5.05 -2.71
CA VAL A 165 6.47 5.66 -1.93
C VAL A 165 7.19 6.74 -2.74
N SER A 166 7.50 6.47 -4.01
CA SER A 166 8.12 7.45 -4.90
C SER A 166 7.25 8.71 -5.05
N GLN A 167 5.92 8.56 -5.13
CA GLN A 167 5.01 9.70 -5.17
C GLN A 167 5.09 10.52 -3.87
N ALA A 168 5.06 9.86 -2.71
CA ALA A 168 5.14 10.52 -1.42
C ALA A 168 6.43 11.33 -1.23
N LEU A 169 7.56 10.79 -1.71
CA LEU A 169 8.87 11.46 -1.68
C LEU A 169 8.96 12.66 -2.63
N ALA A 170 8.32 12.56 -3.81
CA ALA A 170 8.40 13.60 -4.83
C ALA A 170 7.45 14.80 -4.59
N GLN A 171 6.35 14.60 -3.86
CA GLN A 171 5.33 15.62 -3.68
C GLN A 171 5.64 16.57 -2.51
N LYS A 172 5.31 17.86 -2.68
CA LYS A 172 5.37 18.84 -1.59
C LYS A 172 4.28 18.62 -0.55
N SER A 173 3.09 18.23 -1.00
CA SER A 173 1.94 17.91 -0.17
C SER A 173 1.02 16.91 -0.89
N ALA A 174 0.20 16.20 -0.12
CA ALA A 174 -0.87 15.35 -0.64
C ALA A 174 -2.17 15.58 0.14
N SER A 175 -3.30 15.57 -0.56
CA SER A 175 -4.62 15.67 0.07
C SER A 175 -5.03 14.32 0.68
N PRO A 176 -5.53 14.29 1.93
CA PRO A 176 -6.05 13.07 2.54
C PRO A 176 -7.46 12.72 2.05
N THR A 177 -8.14 13.58 1.30
CA THR A 177 -9.55 13.39 0.96
C THR A 177 -9.80 12.10 0.19
N LYS A 178 -10.69 11.26 0.73
CA LYS A 178 -11.11 10.00 0.11
C LYS A 178 -11.67 10.24 -1.29
N THR A 179 -11.22 9.42 -2.23
CA THR A 179 -11.68 9.50 -3.62
C THR A 179 -13.05 8.86 -3.76
N THR A 180 -14.02 9.65 -4.20
CA THR A 180 -15.33 9.14 -4.64
C THR A 180 -15.35 9.03 -6.16
N THR A 181 -15.91 7.93 -6.68
CA THR A 181 -15.95 7.67 -8.12
C THR A 181 -17.08 6.72 -8.48
N THR A 182 -17.73 6.96 -9.61
CA THR A 182 -18.72 6.04 -10.22
C THR A 182 -18.08 5.03 -11.16
N ASN A 183 -16.81 5.22 -11.52
CA ASN A 183 -16.02 4.27 -12.31
C ASN A 183 -14.68 3.99 -11.61
N PRO A 184 -14.63 3.01 -10.70
CA PRO A 184 -13.42 2.62 -9.97
C PRO A 184 -12.25 2.25 -10.90
N LYS A 185 -12.49 1.44 -11.94
CA LYS A 185 -11.43 0.96 -12.86
C LYS A 185 -10.76 2.13 -13.61
N TYR A 186 -11.53 3.05 -14.19
CA TYR A 186 -10.96 4.24 -14.84
C TYR A 186 -10.17 5.11 -13.86
N THR A 187 -10.75 5.42 -12.71
CA THR A 187 -10.15 6.30 -11.70
C THR A 187 -8.85 5.71 -11.15
N PHE A 188 -8.81 4.42 -10.90
CA PHE A 188 -7.60 3.76 -10.44
C PHE A 188 -6.54 3.67 -11.55
N ARG A 189 -6.93 3.35 -12.78
CA ARG A 189 -5.99 3.33 -13.92
C ARG A 189 -5.30 4.68 -14.10
N THR A 190 -6.05 5.77 -14.11
CA THR A 190 -5.46 7.12 -14.23
C THR A 190 -4.52 7.46 -13.08
N TRP A 191 -4.78 6.97 -11.87
CA TRP A 191 -3.85 7.09 -10.76
C TRP A 191 -2.58 6.25 -10.96
N LEU A 192 -2.69 4.99 -11.40
CA LEU A 192 -1.51 4.14 -11.71
C LEU A 192 -0.60 4.80 -12.76
N LEU A 193 -1.18 5.45 -13.78
CA LEU A 193 -0.39 6.20 -14.77
C LEU A 193 0.30 7.41 -14.15
N ARG A 194 -0.36 8.16 -13.25
CA ARG A 194 0.24 9.29 -12.51
C ARG A 194 1.32 8.84 -11.52
N LEU A 195 1.25 7.60 -11.02
CA LEU A 195 2.33 6.98 -10.25
C LEU A 195 3.57 6.64 -11.11
N GLY A 196 3.51 6.82 -12.43
CA GLY A 196 4.61 6.49 -13.34
C GLY A 196 4.64 5.04 -13.80
N LEU A 197 3.60 4.24 -13.50
CA LEU A 197 3.50 2.85 -13.92
C LEU A 197 3.10 2.75 -15.41
N ILE A 198 3.95 3.25 -16.32
CA ILE A 198 3.70 3.40 -17.77
C ILE A 198 4.64 2.49 -18.58
N GLY A 199 4.18 2.01 -19.74
CA GLY A 199 5.00 1.15 -20.61
C GLY A 199 4.87 -0.35 -20.29
N GLU A 200 5.69 -1.15 -20.96
CA GLU A 200 5.65 -2.62 -20.92
C GLU A 200 6.06 -3.18 -19.55
N GLU A 201 7.09 -2.61 -18.93
CA GLU A 201 7.62 -3.06 -17.63
C GLU A 201 6.54 -3.10 -16.53
N TYR A 202 5.59 -2.16 -16.58
CA TYR A 202 4.49 -2.04 -15.61
C TYR A 202 3.15 -2.57 -16.14
N ALA A 203 3.09 -3.16 -17.34
CA ALA A 203 1.85 -3.69 -17.90
C ALA A 203 1.22 -4.76 -17.00
N THR A 204 2.05 -5.64 -16.44
CA THR A 204 1.60 -6.66 -15.48
C THR A 204 1.06 -6.04 -14.19
N CYS A 205 1.71 -4.98 -13.68
CA CYS A 205 1.23 -4.26 -12.52
C CYS A 205 -0.15 -3.63 -12.78
N ARG A 206 -0.30 -2.89 -13.87
CA ARG A 206 -1.59 -2.28 -14.24
C ARG A 206 -2.68 -3.32 -14.42
N LYS A 207 -2.39 -4.45 -15.06
CA LYS A 207 -3.36 -5.55 -15.23
C LYS A 207 -3.89 -6.02 -13.87
N TRP A 208 -3.01 -6.43 -12.97
CA TRP A 208 -3.44 -7.01 -11.69
C TRP A 208 -4.11 -6.01 -10.76
N MET A 209 -3.68 -4.75 -10.78
CA MET A 209 -4.26 -3.69 -9.96
C MET A 209 -5.62 -3.19 -10.49
N LEU A 210 -6.04 -3.60 -11.69
CA LEU A 210 -7.32 -3.19 -12.31
C LEU A 210 -8.31 -4.35 -12.50
N GLU A 211 -7.83 -5.60 -12.46
CA GLU A 211 -8.61 -6.79 -12.81
C GLU A 211 -9.93 -6.89 -12.03
N LYS A 212 -9.90 -6.59 -10.73
CA LYS A 212 -11.06 -6.73 -9.82
C LYS A 212 -11.95 -5.49 -9.73
N LEU A 213 -11.56 -4.38 -10.35
CA LEU A 213 -12.32 -3.13 -10.24
C LEU A 213 -13.46 -3.09 -11.26
N GLU A 214 -14.63 -2.62 -10.84
CA GLU A 214 -15.77 -2.43 -11.73
C GLU A 214 -15.61 -1.22 -12.64
N GLY A 215 -16.31 -1.27 -13.79
CA GLY A 215 -16.36 -0.18 -14.77
C GLY A 215 -15.40 -0.33 -15.96
N ASP A 216 -15.40 0.70 -16.81
CA ASP A 216 -14.58 0.75 -18.03
C ASP A 216 -13.21 1.38 -17.76
N SER A 217 -12.16 0.91 -18.45
CA SER A 217 -10.80 1.42 -18.24
C SER A 217 -10.43 2.61 -19.13
N ALA A 218 -11.12 2.81 -20.26
CA ALA A 218 -10.81 3.82 -21.26
C ALA A 218 -11.57 5.13 -21.03
N PHE A 219 -12.81 5.05 -20.55
CA PHE A 219 -13.73 6.18 -20.41
C PHE A 219 -14.26 6.33 -18.99
N ARG A 220 -14.31 7.58 -18.51
CA ARG A 220 -14.86 7.90 -17.19
C ARG A 220 -16.35 7.63 -17.10
N ASP A 221 -17.11 8.02 -18.12
CA ASP A 221 -18.57 7.93 -18.17
C ASP A 221 -19.04 7.00 -19.30
N ALA A 222 -19.97 6.09 -18.97
CA ALA A 222 -20.57 5.17 -19.94
C ALA A 222 -21.31 5.87 -21.09
N ARG A 223 -21.74 7.13 -20.92
CA ARG A 223 -22.48 7.91 -21.93
C ARG A 223 -21.72 8.16 -23.23
N ARG A 224 -20.38 8.05 -23.25
CA ARG A 224 -19.60 8.19 -24.48
C ARG A 224 -19.62 6.95 -25.38
N LEU A 225 -19.93 5.77 -24.83
CA LEU A 225 -20.02 4.52 -25.60
C LEU A 225 -21.28 4.43 -26.48
N GLN A 226 -22.31 5.24 -26.19
CA GLN A 226 -23.55 5.28 -26.99
C GLN A 226 -23.52 6.28 -28.16
N ARG A 227 -22.42 7.04 -28.30
CA ARG A 227 -22.25 8.08 -29.34
C ARG A 227 -21.11 7.79 -30.32
N ALA A 228 -20.51 6.61 -30.25
CA ALA A 228 -19.48 6.10 -31.14
C ALA A 228 -20.03 4.90 -31.90
#